data_AF-A0A8K0WFZ2-F1
#
_entry.id   AF-A0A8K0WFZ2-F1
#
_cell.length_a   1.000
_cell.length_b   1.000
_cell.length_c   1.000
_cell.angle_alpha   90.00
_cell.angle_beta   90.00
_cell.angle_gamma   90.00
#
_symmetry.space_group_name_H-M   'P 1'
#
loop_
_entity.id
_entity.type
_entity.pdbx_description
1 polymer ?
#
loop_
_entity_poly.entity_id
_entity_poly.type
_entity_poly.pdbx_seq_one_letter_code
_entity_poly.pdbx_strand_id
1 'polypeptide(L)' 'MALLVTTYHRQGYYSKAESIYQAVLDLRCKVFGDKHLVTIRAMANLVLIFRDQGRWKEAEEL' A
#
# COMPACT_ATOMS: atom_id res chain seq x y z
N MET A 1 1.32 -10.68 7.62
CA MET A 1 1.26 -9.62 6.59
C MET A 1 2.24 -8.46 6.82
N ALA A 2 2.52 -8.02 8.07
CA ALA A 2 3.56 -7.01 8.33
C ALA A 2 4.99 -7.44 7.90
N LEU A 3 5.28 -8.74 7.95
CA LEU A 3 6.56 -9.32 7.54
C LEU A 3 6.91 -9.13 6.06
N LEU A 4 5.91 -9.05 5.16
CA LEU A 4 6.17 -8.85 3.73
C LEU A 4 6.62 -7.43 3.43
N VAL A 5 5.99 -6.43 4.07
CA VAL A 5 6.33 -5.01 3.89
C VAL A 5 7.79 -4.77 4.25
N THR A 6 8.24 -5.31 5.39
CA THR A 6 9.63 -5.15 5.85
C THR A 6 10.66 -5.87 4.99
N THR A 7 10.30 -7.01 4.36
CA THR A 7 11.22 -7.71 3.46
C THR A 7 11.31 -7.04 2.09
N TYR A 8 10.21 -6.48 1.56
CA TYR A 8 10.23 -5.69 0.33
C TYR A 8 10.98 -4.35 0.51
N HIS A 9 10.88 -3.72 1.68
CA HIS A 9 11.59 -2.49 2.05
C HIS A 9 13.12 -2.62 1.93
N ARG A 10 13.69 -3.82 2.01
CA ARG A 10 15.15 -4.02 1.95
C ARG A 10 15.74 -4.25 0.56
N GLN A 11 14.94 -4.43 -0.49
CA GLN A 11 15.45 -4.95 -1.77
C GLN A 11 15.24 -4.05 -3.00
N GLY A 12 14.74 -2.82 -2.84
CA GLY A 12 14.56 -1.90 -3.98
C GLY A 12 13.41 -2.28 -4.92
N TYR A 13 12.58 -3.26 -4.57
CA TYR A 13 11.40 -3.70 -5.33
C TYR A 13 10.14 -2.87 -5.03
N TYR A 14 10.28 -1.60 -4.69
CA TYR A 14 9.14 -0.77 -4.29
C TYR A 14 8.04 -0.71 -5.37
N SER A 15 8.41 -0.63 -6.65
CA SER A 15 7.45 -0.63 -7.76
C SER A 15 6.64 -1.93 -7.86
N LYS A 16 7.24 -3.08 -7.51
CA LYS A 16 6.53 -4.37 -7.54
C LYS A 16 5.61 -4.52 -6.33
N ALA A 17 6.04 -4.01 -5.16
CA ALA A 17 5.20 -3.97 -3.97
C ALA A 17 3.99 -3.04 -4.17
N GLU A 18 4.20 -1.87 -4.76
CA GLU A 18 3.16 -0.88 -5.09
C GLU A 18 2.05 -1.48 -5.95
N SER A 19 2.36 -2.12 -7.08
CA SER A 19 1.33 -2.74 -7.94
C SER A 19 0.53 -3.84 -7.20
N ILE A 20 1.19 -4.63 -6.34
CA ILE A 20 0.50 -5.65 -5.55
C ILE A 20 -0.43 -4.99 -4.53
N TYR A 21 0.01 -3.92 -3.87
CA TYR A 21 -0.81 -3.20 -2.90
C TYR A 21 -1.99 -2.46 -3.54
N GLN A 22 -1.80 -1.87 -4.72
CA GLN A 22 -2.89 -1.27 -5.51
C GLN A 22 -3.93 -2.33 -5.90
N ALA A 23 -3.50 -3.48 -6.43
CA ALA A 23 -4.42 -4.56 -6.78
C ALA A 23 -5.21 -5.09 -5.57
N VAL A 24 -4.55 -5.20 -4.40
CA VAL A 24 -5.20 -5.61 -3.14
C VAL A 24 -6.16 -4.54 -2.64
N LEU A 25 -5.83 -3.26 -2.78
CA LEU A 25 -6.69 -2.14 -2.40
C LEU A 25 -7.97 -2.14 -3.24
N ASP A 26 -7.85 -2.25 -4.56
CA ASP A 26 -8.97 -2.31 -5.50
C ASP A 26 -9.92 -3.47 -5.19
N LEU A 27 -9.36 -4.66 -4.93
CA LEU A 27 -10.18 -5.83 -4.60
C LEU A 27 -10.91 -5.64 -3.26
N ARG A 28 -10.23 -5.05 -2.26
CA ARG A 28 -10.81 -4.81 -0.94
C ARG A 28 -11.87 -3.70 -0.96
N CYS A 29 -11.62 -2.64 -1.72
CA CYS A 29 -12.58 -1.59 -2.00
C CYS A 29 -13.85 -2.16 -2.64
N LYS A 30 -13.72 -3.03 -3.66
CA LYS A 30 -14.88 -3.68 -4.30
C LYS A 30 -15.64 -4.62 -3.38
N VAL A 31 -14.96 -5.36 -2.51
CA VAL A 31 -15.60 -6.39 -1.66
C VAL A 31 -16.16 -5.79 -0.36
N PHE A 32 -15.46 -4.85 0.26
CA PHE A 32 -15.78 -4.34 1.60
C PHE A 32 -16.11 -2.84 1.64
N GLY A 33 -15.84 -2.10 0.57
CA GLY A 33 -15.96 -0.65 0.52
C GLY A 33 -14.76 0.09 1.14
N ASP A 34 -14.72 1.40 0.92
CA ASP A 34 -13.60 2.28 1.29
C ASP A 34 -13.43 2.42 2.80
N LYS A 35 -14.54 2.41 3.54
CA LYS A 35 -14.56 2.64 5.00
C LYS A 35 -14.25 1.39 5.81
N HIS A 36 -14.05 0.25 5.17
CA HIS A 36 -13.78 -0.98 5.89
C HIS A 36 -12.36 -1.00 6.44
N LEU A 37 -12.20 -1.51 7.67
CA LEU A 37 -10.92 -1.53 8.40
C LEU A 37 -9.79 -2.18 7.60
N VAL A 38 -10.13 -3.18 6.78
CA VAL A 38 -9.20 -3.94 5.94
C VAL A 38 -8.74 -3.14 4.71
N THR A 39 -9.59 -2.25 4.19
CA THR A 39 -9.28 -1.32 3.09
C THR A 39 -8.39 -0.19 3.60
N ILE A 40 -8.76 0.43 4.72
CA ILE A 40 -7.96 1.49 5.38
C ILE A 40 -6.56 0.98 5.71
N ARG A 41 -6.43 -0.26 6.19
CA ARG A 41 -5.12 -0.86 6.47
C ARG A 41 -4.29 -1.10 5.21
N ALA A 42 -4.92 -1.37 4.07
CA ALA A 42 -4.21 -1.48 2.80
C ALA A 42 -3.74 -0.11 2.29
N MET A 43 -4.59 0.93 2.37
CA MET A 43 -4.24 2.33 2.08
C MET A 43 -3.02 2.78 2.89
N ALA A 44 -3.05 2.58 4.22
CA ALA A 44 -1.95 2.98 5.10
C ALA A 44 -0.60 2.31 4.75
N ASN A 45 -0.62 1.07 4.24
CA ASN A 45 0.61 0.42 3.79
C ASN A 45 1.12 1.00 2.48
N LEU A 46 0.23 1.47 1.60
CA LEU A 46 0.58 2.07 0.31
C LEU A 46 1.17 3.48 0.51
N VAL A 47 0.61 4.26 1.44
CA VAL A 47 1.16 5.54 1.93
C VAL A 47 2.59 5.36 2.42
N LEU A 48 2.86 4.31 3.22
CA LEU A 48 4.22 4.02 3.71
C LEU A 48 5.18 3.70 2.56
N ILE A 49 4.76 2.92 1.55
CA ILE A 49 5.59 2.61 0.38
C ILE A 49 5.93 3.88 -0.40
N PHE A 50 4.97 4.77 -0.62
CA PHE A 50 5.23 6.06 -1.28
C PHE A 50 6.17 6.94 -0.48
N ARG A 51 6.00 6.97 0.84
CA ARG A 51 6.89 7.68 1.75
C ARG A 51 8.33 7.19 1.64
N ASP A 52 8.52 5.87 1.64
CA ASP A 52 9.83 5.24 1.57
C ASP A 52 10.48 5.38 0.18
N GLN A 53 9.67 5.56 -0.87
CA GLN A 53 10.13 5.95 -2.23
C GLN A 53 10.41 7.46 -2.36
N GLY A 54 10.12 8.29 -1.34
CA GLY A 54 10.23 9.75 -1.41
C GLY A 54 9.13 10.44 -2.21
N ARG A 55 8.05 9.73 -2.54
CA ARG A 55 6.87 10.23 -3.28
C ARG A 55 5.80 10.76 -2.33
N TRP A 56 6.15 11.81 -1.59
CA TRP A 56 5.29 12.38 -0.54
C TRP A 56 3.94 12.90 -1.02
N LYS A 57 3.88 13.45 -2.25
CA LYS A 57 2.62 13.95 -2.84
C LYS A 57 1.60 12.84 -3.05
N GLU A 58 2.05 11.70 -3.54
CA GLU A 58 1.17 10.54 -3.78
C GLU A 58 0.76 9.86 -2.47
N ALA A 59 1.60 9.98 -1.42
CA ALA A 59 1.25 9.55 -0.08
C ALA A 59 0.18 10.45 0.58
N GLU A 60 0.11 11.72 0.19
CA GLU A 60 -0.87 12.70 0.72
C GLU A 60 -2.22 12.61 -0.01
N GLU A 61 -2.23 12.22 -1.28
CA GLU A 61 -3.45 12.08 -2.10
C GLU A 61 -4.21 10.75 -1.89
N LEU A 62 -3.63 9.79 -1.15
CA LEU A 62 -4.17 8.44 -0.97
C LEU A 62 -5.00 8.26 0.30
#